data_AF-A0A1C5UQE8-F1
#
_entry.id   AF-A0A1C5UQE8-F1
#
_cell.length_a   1.000
_cell.length_b   1.000
_cell.length_c   1.000
_cell.angle_alpha   90.00
_cell.angle_beta   90.00
_cell.angle_gamma   90.00
#
_symmetry.space_group_name_H-M   'P 1'
#
loop_
_entity.id
_entity.type
_entity.pdbx_description
1 polymer ?
#
loop_
_entity_poly.entity_id
_entity_poly.type
_entity_poly.pdbx_seq_one_letter_code
_entity_poly.pdbx_strand_id
1 'polypeptide(L)'
;MNEKAKKHKLVSAIVAVSVAAAILLTGTYAWQSISQQALNEAQDMVNPGGRLHDDFDSRNKDVYVENFMTEAEGGVPIYARVRLDEYMELGAGAGLKTGDNGFDSKAATSLVGGANIDDVTTWKTHIPGDTIEGGTADDPFHTYWKWTTGGQTTYMPTFNKNKDSLAADINGTYEGTDPDDNVHYDDYHAYTPGEQKTDDAVYDNDDNTTDEGESAVNPDNITTKEETHTAASTLNATVMTMQAWIDAGAKPGPYWVYDVDGWAYWAQAIQPGTSTGLLLDGIQLVTEPDDNWYYGINVVGQFATMGNWGSAEGSDGFFGDNAGPAPTDNALFLLNQAAGLNTAISVTADGNATAVLQGGTLQFSAKVMVGGAAHLNQEVTWSVPGQTSGDTSISGTGLLTVGADEAAGTVLTITAALKDSSQKGSYTVTVKEPWNPELVKVTPGSNQTVSIDGLDWYVLAREGNKALVIPQYAQEEMAFDDTDNVWQGSDIQTYLNGTWLDSKPTLKGHAQATTFYTRKEFNSPDYIESTDKVFLLSEADAFGEHDHDPTQEPKDYTLGKPGIILPEDLRTGLKEGGGPAYYWLRSPSGAETYVASVLWGNEESYNYRCTEATDFRIRPVLWLDLVG
;
A
#
# COMPACT_ATOMS: atom_id res chain seq x y z
N MET A 1 -25.70 -96.62 -18.41
CA MET A 1 -25.77 -96.60 -19.88
C MET A 1 -25.86 -95.15 -20.34
N ASN A 2 -24.85 -94.72 -21.10
CA ASN A 2 -24.76 -93.64 -22.09
C ASN A 2 -25.12 -92.20 -21.67
N GLU A 3 -24.16 -91.25 -21.70
CA GLU A 3 -23.67 -90.49 -22.88
C GLU A 3 -24.81 -89.66 -23.52
N LYS A 4 -24.73 -88.37 -23.87
CA LYS A 4 -23.66 -87.41 -24.22
C LYS A 4 -24.39 -86.06 -24.38
N ALA A 5 -23.93 -84.97 -23.75
CA ALA A 5 -23.16 -83.86 -24.37
C ALA A 5 -23.85 -82.98 -25.44
N LYS A 6 -23.99 -81.67 -25.13
CA LYS A 6 -23.60 -80.44 -25.89
C LYS A 6 -24.64 -79.29 -25.70
N LYS A 7 -24.28 -78.21 -24.97
CA LYS A 7 -23.70 -76.91 -25.42
C LYS A 7 -24.74 -76.04 -26.19
N HIS A 8 -25.05 -74.77 -25.88
CA HIS A 8 -24.19 -73.61 -25.53
C HIS A 8 -25.02 -72.35 -25.10
N LYS A 9 -24.41 -71.49 -24.22
CA LYS A 9 -24.47 -69.99 -24.09
C LYS A 9 -25.77 -69.31 -23.59
N LEU A 10 -25.80 -68.21 -22.79
CA LEU A 10 -24.81 -67.36 -22.07
C LEU A 10 -25.57 -66.44 -21.05
N VAL A 11 -24.92 -66.11 -19.92
CA VAL A 11 -24.99 -64.95 -18.97
C VAL A 11 -26.29 -64.58 -18.23
N SER A 12 -26.22 -64.65 -16.89
CA SER A 12 -26.49 -63.52 -15.97
C SER A 12 -25.90 -63.81 -14.59
N ALA A 13 -25.18 -62.80 -14.07
CA ALA A 13 -24.50 -62.78 -12.78
C ALA A 13 -25.50 -62.65 -11.63
N ILE A 14 -25.19 -63.23 -10.46
CA ILE A 14 -25.73 -62.85 -9.14
C ILE A 14 -24.87 -63.48 -8.03
N VAL A 15 -24.41 -62.59 -7.14
CA VAL A 15 -24.16 -62.72 -5.70
C VAL A 15 -23.02 -63.64 -5.23
N ALA A 16 -21.98 -63.00 -4.67
CA ALA A 16 -21.20 -63.56 -3.58
C ALA A 16 -21.33 -62.63 -2.36
N VAL A 17 -21.90 -63.22 -1.31
CA VAL A 17 -22.06 -62.69 0.05
C VAL A 17 -20.70 -62.35 0.65
N SER A 18 -20.53 -61.15 1.22
CA SER A 18 -19.48 -60.87 2.19
C SER A 18 -20.11 -60.54 3.54
N VAL A 19 -19.91 -61.50 4.44
CA VAL A 19 -20.34 -61.61 5.83
C VAL A 19 -19.85 -60.43 6.68
N ALA A 20 -20.73 -59.93 7.55
CA ALA A 20 -20.40 -59.08 8.68
C ALA A 20 -19.40 -59.79 9.61
N ALA A 21 -18.20 -59.25 9.71
CA ALA A 21 -17.27 -59.59 10.78
C ALA A 21 -17.44 -58.57 11.90
N ALA A 22 -18.29 -58.89 12.87
CA ALA A 22 -18.13 -58.36 14.22
C ALA A 22 -16.81 -58.92 14.77
N ILE A 23 -15.72 -58.15 14.62
CA ILE A 23 -14.47 -58.45 15.30
C ILE A 23 -14.55 -57.73 16.65
N LEU A 24 -14.76 -58.51 17.72
CA LEU A 24 -14.38 -58.11 19.07
C LEU A 24 -12.85 -57.99 19.12
N LEU A 25 -12.33 -56.82 18.76
CA LEU A 25 -10.96 -56.39 19.05
C LEU A 25 -10.96 -55.75 20.43
N THR A 26 -10.55 -56.52 21.44
CA THR A 26 -10.14 -55.96 22.73
C THR A 26 -8.79 -55.28 22.51
N GLY A 27 -8.82 -54.03 22.05
CA GLY A 27 -7.67 -53.18 21.78
C GLY A 27 -7.76 -52.47 20.43
N THR A 28 -8.70 -51.54 20.26
CA THR A 28 -8.84 -50.65 19.09
C THR A 28 -9.54 -49.37 19.55
N TYR A 29 -8.83 -48.25 19.59
CA TYR A 29 -9.47 -46.94 19.62
C TYR A 29 -9.70 -46.53 18.17
N ALA A 30 -10.97 -46.51 17.77
CA ALA A 30 -11.40 -45.99 16.49
C ALA A 30 -11.19 -44.47 16.47
N TRP A 31 -10.57 -44.00 15.40
CA TRP A 31 -10.80 -42.71 14.75
C TRP A 31 -11.88 -41.85 15.40
N GLN A 32 -11.47 -40.76 16.05
CA GLN A 32 -12.37 -39.73 16.56
C GLN A 32 -11.97 -38.41 15.93
N SER A 33 -12.89 -37.90 15.10
CA SER A 33 -13.09 -36.49 14.76
C SER A 33 -12.02 -35.82 13.90
N ILE A 34 -12.41 -35.50 12.67
CA ILE A 34 -11.91 -34.35 11.94
C ILE A 34 -12.87 -33.21 12.28
N SER A 35 -12.40 -32.17 12.96
CA SER A 35 -13.22 -30.98 13.23
C SER A 35 -13.75 -30.42 11.91
N GLN A 36 -15.06 -30.23 11.82
CA GLN A 36 -15.76 -29.58 10.68
C GLN A 36 -16.24 -28.19 11.08
N GLN A 37 -15.59 -27.61 12.07
CA GLN A 37 -15.86 -26.24 12.46
C GLN A 37 -15.07 -25.35 11.52
N ALA A 38 -15.71 -25.02 10.41
CA ALA A 38 -15.27 -23.94 9.55
C ALA A 38 -15.83 -22.64 10.13
N LEU A 39 -14.93 -21.78 10.60
CA LEU A 39 -15.25 -20.52 11.26
C LEU A 39 -15.07 -19.38 10.26
N ASN A 40 -16.15 -18.68 9.92
CA ASN A 40 -16.05 -17.42 9.20
C ASN A 40 -15.64 -16.31 10.18
N GLU A 41 -14.42 -16.32 10.70
CA GLU A 41 -14.00 -15.31 11.69
C GLU A 41 -13.62 -13.98 11.01
N ALA A 42 -14.56 -13.04 11.06
CA ALA A 42 -14.28 -11.61 11.15
C ALA A 42 -15.31 -10.96 12.07
N GLN A 43 -14.93 -10.71 13.33
CA GLN A 43 -15.72 -9.88 14.23
C GLN A 43 -15.83 -8.47 13.62
N ASP A 44 -17.04 -7.88 13.64
CA ASP A 44 -17.35 -6.51 13.17
C ASP A 44 -17.37 -6.28 11.64
N MET A 45 -17.49 -7.32 10.80
CA MET A 45 -17.68 -7.19 9.36
C MET A 45 -19.01 -7.78 8.86
N VAL A 46 -19.78 -6.96 8.13
CA VAL A 46 -20.98 -7.41 7.42
C VAL A 46 -20.61 -8.41 6.33
N ASN A 47 -21.07 -9.66 6.43
CA ASN A 47 -20.86 -10.66 5.40
C ASN A 47 -21.53 -10.19 4.08
N PRO A 48 -20.77 -10.03 2.99
CA PRO A 48 -21.29 -9.53 1.73
C PRO A 48 -22.16 -10.54 0.95
N GLY A 49 -22.36 -11.75 1.48
CA GLY A 49 -23.07 -12.85 0.82
C GLY A 49 -22.21 -14.09 0.58
N GLY A 50 -21.08 -14.22 1.28
CA GLY A 50 -20.17 -15.36 1.17
C GLY A 50 -20.47 -16.45 2.19
N ARG A 51 -20.41 -17.71 1.78
CA ARG A 51 -20.45 -18.87 2.69
C ARG A 51 -19.28 -19.78 2.38
N LEU A 52 -18.54 -20.14 3.41
CA LEU A 52 -17.55 -21.21 3.36
C LEU A 52 -18.28 -22.55 3.40
N HIS A 53 -17.94 -23.45 2.47
CA HIS A 53 -18.41 -24.83 2.45
C HIS A 53 -17.28 -25.75 2.91
N ASP A 54 -17.63 -26.72 3.75
CA ASP A 54 -16.75 -27.75 4.28
C ASP A 54 -17.47 -29.11 4.27
N ASP A 55 -17.20 -29.88 3.21
CA ASP A 55 -17.86 -31.16 2.94
C ASP A 55 -16.90 -32.31 3.30
N PHE A 56 -17.37 -33.28 4.10
CA PHE A 56 -16.53 -34.41 4.49
C PHE A 56 -17.29 -35.73 4.62
N ASP A 57 -16.84 -36.74 3.88
CA ASP A 57 -17.52 -38.04 3.76
C ASP A 57 -16.89 -39.17 4.59
N SER A 58 -16.08 -38.83 5.61
CA SER A 58 -15.13 -39.70 6.34
C SER A 58 -13.76 -39.92 5.69
N ARG A 59 -13.59 -39.60 4.39
CA ARG A 59 -12.35 -39.86 3.64
C ARG A 59 -11.90 -38.66 2.84
N ASN A 60 -12.81 -38.01 2.14
CA ASN A 60 -12.57 -36.87 1.28
C ASN A 60 -13.08 -35.61 1.95
N LYS A 61 -12.29 -34.52 1.89
CA LYS A 61 -12.63 -33.20 2.42
C LYS A 61 -12.58 -32.18 1.30
N ASP A 62 -13.72 -31.56 1.00
CA ASP A 62 -13.82 -30.49 0.01
C ASP A 62 -14.00 -29.15 0.71
N VAL A 63 -13.22 -28.15 0.31
CA VAL A 63 -13.31 -26.77 0.84
C VAL A 63 -13.41 -25.78 -0.30
N TYR A 64 -14.45 -24.94 -0.29
CA TYR A 64 -14.69 -23.91 -1.31
C TYR A 64 -15.60 -22.81 -0.76
N VAL A 65 -15.80 -21.74 -1.54
CA VAL A 65 -16.63 -20.61 -1.15
C VAL A 65 -17.77 -20.41 -2.13
N GLU A 66 -18.96 -20.18 -1.60
CA GLU A 66 -20.16 -19.78 -2.34
C GLU A 66 -20.45 -18.29 -2.15
N ASN A 67 -20.91 -17.61 -3.20
CA ASN A 67 -21.67 -16.36 -3.11
C ASN A 67 -23.17 -16.70 -3.14
N PHE A 68 -23.78 -16.78 -1.97
CA PHE A 68 -25.15 -17.29 -1.81
C PHE A 68 -26.23 -16.29 -2.20
N MET A 69 -25.87 -15.02 -2.34
CA MET A 69 -26.79 -13.98 -2.78
C MET A 69 -26.97 -14.05 -4.29
N THR A 70 -28.20 -14.01 -4.76
CA THR A 70 -28.51 -13.86 -6.20
C THR A 70 -28.59 -12.39 -6.60
N GLU A 71 -28.45 -12.08 -7.89
CA GLU A 71 -28.66 -10.71 -8.40
C GLU A 71 -30.07 -10.18 -8.07
N ALA A 72 -31.08 -11.06 -8.05
CA ALA A 72 -32.46 -10.70 -7.72
C ALA A 72 -32.64 -10.29 -6.25
N GLU A 73 -31.82 -10.82 -5.35
CA GLU A 73 -31.75 -10.46 -3.93
C GLU A 73 -30.80 -9.27 -3.67
N GLY A 74 -30.27 -8.63 -4.73
CA GLY A 74 -29.31 -7.53 -4.62
C GLY A 74 -27.87 -7.99 -4.35
N GLY A 75 -27.57 -9.27 -4.60
CA GLY A 75 -26.22 -9.81 -4.52
C GLY A 75 -25.24 -9.09 -5.44
N VAL A 76 -24.02 -8.91 -4.96
CA VAL A 76 -22.91 -8.31 -5.70
C VAL A 76 -21.76 -9.30 -5.81
N PRO A 77 -20.82 -9.13 -6.75
CA PRO A 77 -19.62 -9.94 -6.77
C PRO A 77 -18.82 -9.78 -5.47
N ILE A 78 -18.37 -10.91 -4.92
CA ILE A 78 -17.55 -10.96 -3.71
C ILE A 78 -16.15 -11.51 -4.02
N TYR A 79 -15.24 -11.31 -3.08
CA TYR A 79 -13.86 -11.80 -3.11
C TYR A 79 -13.60 -12.52 -1.81
N ALA A 80 -12.83 -13.60 -1.88
CA ALA A 80 -12.61 -14.47 -0.74
C ALA A 80 -11.12 -14.77 -0.53
N ARG A 81 -10.77 -14.95 0.74
CA ARG A 81 -9.56 -15.65 1.15
C ARG A 81 -9.91 -16.75 2.14
N VAL A 82 -9.18 -17.85 2.09
CA VAL A 82 -9.35 -19.00 2.98
C VAL A 82 -8.02 -19.39 3.58
N ARG A 83 -7.98 -19.66 4.88
CA ARG A 83 -6.82 -20.22 5.59
C ARG A 83 -7.15 -21.61 6.09
N LEU A 84 -6.17 -22.50 6.03
CA LEU A 84 -6.24 -23.85 6.58
C LEU A 84 -5.24 -23.94 7.74
N ASP A 85 -5.69 -24.32 8.92
CA ASP A 85 -4.83 -24.56 10.09
C ASP A 85 -4.91 -26.04 10.49
N GLU A 86 -3.76 -26.66 10.77
CA GLU A 86 -3.61 -28.09 11.01
C GLU A 86 -3.27 -28.41 12.46
N TYR A 87 -3.84 -29.51 12.96
CA TYR A 87 -3.51 -30.05 14.26
C TYR A 87 -3.49 -31.58 14.24
N MET A 88 -2.51 -32.15 14.94
CA MET A 88 -2.43 -33.58 15.19
C MET A 88 -1.85 -33.83 16.57
N GLU A 89 -2.37 -34.83 17.27
CA GLU A 89 -1.79 -35.33 18.51
C GLU A 89 -1.74 -36.87 18.51
N LEU A 90 -0.76 -37.42 19.23
CA LEU A 90 -0.51 -38.85 19.37
C LEU A 90 -0.50 -39.25 20.85
N GLY A 91 -1.07 -40.40 21.19
CA GLY A 91 -1.03 -41.01 22.51
C GLY A 91 -2.41 -41.27 23.12
N ALA A 92 -2.43 -41.90 24.30
CA ALA A 92 -3.67 -42.30 24.97
C ALA A 92 -4.59 -41.09 25.23
N GLY A 93 -5.86 -41.22 24.85
CA GLY A 93 -6.85 -40.13 24.96
C GLY A 93 -6.72 -39.04 23.89
N ALA A 94 -6.00 -39.28 22.79
CA ALA A 94 -6.03 -38.40 21.62
C ALA A 94 -7.48 -38.20 21.15
N GLY A 95 -7.83 -36.96 20.81
CA GLY A 95 -9.17 -36.54 20.38
C GLY A 95 -10.08 -36.08 21.52
N LEU A 96 -9.76 -36.40 22.79
CA LEU A 96 -10.54 -35.94 23.92
C LEU A 96 -10.36 -34.43 24.13
N LYS A 97 -11.46 -33.70 24.19
CA LYS A 97 -11.56 -32.27 24.51
C LYS A 97 -11.87 -32.04 25.98
N THR A 98 -11.61 -30.82 26.45
CA THR A 98 -11.91 -30.43 27.84
C THR A 98 -13.39 -30.66 28.15
N GLY A 99 -13.68 -31.52 29.13
CA GLY A 99 -15.04 -31.88 29.53
C GLY A 99 -15.46 -33.29 29.09
N ASP A 100 -14.73 -33.92 28.17
CA ASP A 100 -15.01 -35.28 27.74
C ASP A 100 -14.73 -36.32 28.83
N ASN A 101 -15.51 -37.40 28.82
CA ASN A 101 -15.27 -38.54 29.70
C ASN A 101 -13.89 -39.16 29.41
N GLY A 102 -13.00 -39.13 30.40
CA GLY A 102 -11.64 -39.67 30.30
C GLY A 102 -10.56 -38.63 30.00
N PHE A 103 -10.92 -37.36 29.81
CA PHE A 103 -9.97 -36.26 29.55
C PHE A 103 -8.90 -36.14 30.65
N ASP A 104 -9.26 -36.30 31.92
CA ASP A 104 -8.31 -36.25 33.06
C ASP A 104 -7.18 -37.28 32.97
N SER A 105 -7.37 -38.35 32.19
CA SER A 105 -6.39 -39.41 31.94
C SER A 105 -5.69 -39.30 30.59
N LYS A 106 -5.95 -38.23 29.83
CA LYS A 106 -5.30 -37.96 28.55
C LYS A 106 -3.78 -37.85 28.72
N ALA A 107 -3.05 -38.59 27.90
CA ALA A 107 -1.60 -38.56 27.79
C ALA A 107 -1.13 -38.29 26.34
N ALA A 108 -2.05 -37.89 25.46
CA ALA A 108 -1.73 -37.49 24.11
C ALA A 108 -0.88 -36.21 24.08
N THR A 109 0.02 -36.13 23.11
CA THR A 109 0.92 -35.00 22.90
C THR A 109 0.74 -34.50 21.47
N SER A 110 0.57 -33.18 21.29
CA SER A 110 0.52 -32.58 19.96
C SER A 110 1.85 -32.75 19.23
N LEU A 111 1.78 -32.99 17.91
CA LEU A 111 2.96 -33.00 17.04
C LEU A 111 3.67 -31.64 17.00
N VAL A 112 2.92 -30.55 17.17
CA VAL A 112 3.45 -29.19 17.24
C VAL A 112 3.41 -28.73 18.69
N GLY A 113 4.58 -28.40 19.25
CA GLY A 113 4.69 -27.98 20.64
C GLY A 113 3.87 -26.72 20.92
N GLY A 114 3.00 -26.79 21.93
CA GLY A 114 2.17 -25.66 22.37
C GLY A 114 0.77 -25.59 21.75
N ALA A 115 0.48 -26.41 20.73
CA ALA A 115 -0.86 -26.46 20.15
C ALA A 115 -1.85 -27.24 21.06
N ASN A 116 -3.11 -26.80 21.07
CA ASN A 116 -4.17 -27.32 21.92
C ASN A 116 -5.42 -27.67 21.08
N ILE A 117 -5.98 -28.87 21.28
CA ILE A 117 -7.20 -29.33 20.60
C ILE A 117 -8.43 -28.47 20.94
N ASP A 118 -8.46 -27.86 22.13
CA ASP A 118 -9.57 -27.01 22.59
C ASP A 118 -9.46 -25.56 22.07
N ASP A 119 -8.34 -25.18 21.46
CA ASP A 119 -8.07 -23.81 21.02
C ASP A 119 -7.47 -23.79 19.61
N VAL A 120 -8.35 -23.64 18.61
CA VAL A 120 -7.99 -23.63 17.18
C VAL A 120 -7.04 -22.50 16.81
N THR A 121 -6.95 -21.42 17.60
CA THR A 121 -6.01 -20.31 17.35
C THR A 121 -4.55 -20.72 17.56
N THR A 122 -4.33 -21.85 18.25
CA THR A 122 -3.01 -22.44 18.48
C THR A 122 -2.59 -23.46 17.42
N TRP A 123 -3.49 -23.77 16.47
CA TRP A 123 -3.23 -24.74 15.41
C TRP A 123 -2.24 -24.15 14.40
N LYS A 124 -1.47 -25.01 13.74
CA LYS A 124 -0.41 -24.55 12.83
C LYS A 124 -1.03 -24.18 11.49
N THR A 125 -0.96 -22.91 11.11
CA THR A 125 -1.32 -22.47 9.76
C THR A 125 -0.51 -23.19 8.70
N HIS A 126 -1.21 -23.73 7.69
CA HIS A 126 -0.61 -24.35 6.53
C HIS A 126 0.06 -23.29 5.64
N ILE A 127 1.36 -23.44 5.42
CA ILE A 127 2.13 -22.63 4.47
C ILE A 127 2.76 -23.58 3.45
N PRO A 128 2.48 -23.43 2.15
CA PRO A 128 3.12 -24.25 1.11
C PRO A 128 4.65 -24.19 1.18
N GLY A 129 5.30 -25.36 1.12
CA GLY A 129 6.75 -25.47 0.99
C GLY A 129 7.17 -25.90 -0.41
N ASP A 130 7.81 -27.06 -0.52
CA ASP A 130 8.28 -27.60 -1.81
C ASP A 130 7.12 -27.93 -2.77
N THR A 131 5.95 -28.25 -2.21
CA THR A 131 4.69 -28.45 -2.95
C THR A 131 3.56 -27.69 -2.25
N ILE A 132 2.47 -27.43 -2.98
CA ILE A 132 1.26 -26.80 -2.42
C ILE A 132 0.67 -27.65 -1.30
N GLU A 133 0.74 -28.96 -1.44
CA GLU A 133 0.08 -29.93 -0.56
C GLU A 133 0.97 -30.45 0.59
N GLY A 134 2.25 -30.08 0.62
CA GLY A 134 3.26 -30.73 1.45
C GLY A 134 3.76 -29.91 2.63
N GLY A 135 3.25 -28.69 2.81
CA GLY A 135 3.71 -27.77 3.85
C GLY A 135 5.21 -27.45 3.76
N THR A 136 5.75 -26.79 4.78
CA THR A 136 7.19 -26.49 4.88
C THR A 136 8.01 -27.73 5.29
N ALA A 137 9.33 -27.69 5.11
CA ALA A 137 10.20 -28.84 5.40
C ALA A 137 10.19 -29.30 6.88
N ASP A 138 9.78 -28.42 7.79
CA ASP A 138 9.58 -28.68 9.22
C ASP A 138 8.13 -29.04 9.57
N ASP A 139 7.26 -29.24 8.58
CA ASP A 139 5.90 -29.69 8.80
C ASP A 139 5.82 -31.19 9.17
N PRO A 140 5.40 -31.53 10.41
CA PRO A 140 5.35 -32.92 10.83
C PRO A 140 4.12 -33.67 10.32
N PHE A 141 3.06 -32.97 9.88
CA PHE A 141 1.77 -33.58 9.52
C PHE A 141 1.88 -34.41 8.24
N HIS A 142 2.64 -33.92 7.26
CA HIS A 142 2.76 -34.57 5.95
C HIS A 142 3.62 -35.85 5.94
N THR A 143 4.12 -36.25 7.11
CA THR A 143 4.59 -37.63 7.35
C THR A 143 3.43 -38.62 7.38
N TYR A 144 2.28 -38.21 7.91
CA TYR A 144 1.09 -39.02 8.12
C TYR A 144 0.00 -38.74 7.08
N TRP A 145 -0.13 -37.51 6.60
CA TRP A 145 -1.24 -37.07 5.76
C TRP A 145 -0.78 -36.49 4.42
N LYS A 146 -1.55 -36.76 3.37
CA LYS A 146 -1.42 -36.08 2.08
C LYS A 146 -2.69 -35.35 1.75
N TRP A 147 -2.54 -34.15 1.21
CA TRP A 147 -3.66 -33.37 0.70
C TRP A 147 -3.72 -33.47 -0.82
N THR A 148 -4.94 -33.26 -1.32
CA THR A 148 -5.21 -32.99 -2.74
C THR A 148 -5.85 -31.62 -2.81
N THR A 149 -5.39 -30.75 -3.72
CA THR A 149 -5.89 -29.39 -3.86
C THR A 149 -6.36 -29.10 -5.28
N GLY A 150 -7.27 -28.13 -5.44
CA GLY A 150 -7.85 -27.81 -6.74
C GLY A 150 -8.96 -28.78 -7.15
N GLY A 151 -9.59 -28.55 -8.30
CA GLY A 151 -10.66 -29.39 -8.81
C GLY A 151 -12.05 -28.77 -8.71
N GLN A 152 -13.07 -29.62 -8.77
CA GLN A 152 -14.49 -29.27 -8.86
C GLN A 152 -15.34 -30.36 -8.19
N THR A 153 -16.33 -29.94 -7.41
CA THR A 153 -17.40 -30.80 -6.86
C THR A 153 -18.80 -30.32 -7.27
N THR A 154 -19.83 -31.12 -6.93
CA THR A 154 -21.24 -30.73 -7.01
C THR A 154 -21.77 -30.46 -5.61
N TYR A 155 -22.40 -29.31 -5.42
CA TYR A 155 -22.83 -28.85 -4.10
C TYR A 155 -24.30 -28.43 -4.11
N MET A 156 -24.90 -28.39 -2.93
CA MET A 156 -26.20 -27.77 -2.72
C MET A 156 -26.00 -26.33 -2.23
N PRO A 157 -26.54 -25.32 -2.94
CA PRO A 157 -26.51 -23.94 -2.45
C PRO A 157 -27.04 -23.81 -1.03
N THR A 158 -26.35 -23.01 -0.21
CA THR A 158 -26.63 -22.91 1.22
C THR A 158 -28.05 -22.43 1.50
N PHE A 159 -28.69 -23.04 2.49
CA PHE A 159 -29.95 -22.53 3.06
C PHE A 159 -29.69 -21.49 4.16
N ASN A 160 -28.46 -21.39 4.68
CA ASN A 160 -28.06 -20.35 5.62
C ASN A 160 -27.64 -19.08 4.88
N LYS A 161 -28.64 -18.26 4.53
CA LYS A 161 -28.48 -16.92 3.93
C LYS A 161 -28.42 -15.80 4.98
N ASN A 162 -28.25 -16.13 6.27
CA ASN A 162 -28.04 -15.14 7.32
C ASN A 162 -26.62 -14.59 7.18
N LYS A 163 -26.51 -13.29 6.91
CA LYS A 163 -25.24 -12.58 6.77
C LYS A 163 -24.49 -12.47 8.09
N ASP A 164 -25.18 -12.47 9.21
CA ASP A 164 -24.53 -12.36 10.50
C ASP A 164 -23.96 -13.69 10.98
N SER A 165 -24.47 -14.80 10.45
CA SER A 165 -24.00 -16.14 10.82
C SER A 165 -22.54 -16.35 10.45
N LEU A 166 -21.72 -16.65 11.46
CA LEU A 166 -20.32 -17.04 11.29
C LEU A 166 -20.13 -18.53 10.96
N ALA A 167 -21.22 -19.30 10.89
CA ALA A 167 -21.17 -20.73 10.60
C ALA A 167 -20.83 -21.01 9.13
N ALA A 168 -20.06 -22.05 8.86
CA ALA A 168 -19.95 -22.59 7.51
C ALA A 168 -21.17 -23.45 7.13
N ASP A 169 -21.30 -23.75 5.84
CA ASP A 169 -22.18 -24.81 5.38
C ASP A 169 -21.42 -26.15 5.46
N ILE A 170 -21.94 -27.09 6.24
CA ILE A 170 -21.30 -28.36 6.54
C ILE A 170 -22.11 -29.49 5.92
N ASN A 171 -21.47 -30.31 5.10
CA ASN A 171 -22.05 -31.53 4.52
C ASN A 171 -21.31 -32.76 5.06
N GLY A 172 -22.02 -33.56 5.85
CA GLY A 172 -21.44 -34.61 6.67
C GLY A 172 -20.91 -34.01 7.97
N THR A 173 -21.46 -34.38 9.12
CA THR A 173 -21.03 -33.93 10.45
C THR A 173 -20.42 -35.08 11.25
N TYR A 174 -19.59 -34.79 12.26
CA TYR A 174 -19.08 -35.85 13.15
C TYR A 174 -20.21 -36.56 13.90
N GLU A 175 -21.24 -35.82 14.32
CA GLU A 175 -22.42 -36.37 15.00
C GLU A 175 -23.31 -37.21 14.07
N GLY A 176 -23.20 -37.02 12.75
CA GLY A 176 -24.01 -37.75 11.79
C GLY A 176 -25.49 -37.41 11.91
N THR A 177 -26.33 -38.41 11.66
CA THR A 177 -27.79 -38.28 11.75
C THR A 177 -28.33 -38.42 13.18
N ASP A 178 -27.56 -38.99 14.11
CA ASP A 178 -27.92 -39.17 15.53
C ASP A 178 -26.70 -38.93 16.44
N PRO A 179 -26.67 -37.84 17.24
CA PRO A 179 -25.54 -37.53 18.12
C PRO A 179 -25.34 -38.52 19.27
N ASP A 180 -26.31 -39.41 19.53
CA ASP A 180 -26.22 -40.40 20.61
C ASP A 180 -25.60 -41.73 20.16
N ASP A 181 -25.26 -41.90 18.88
CA ASP A 181 -24.68 -43.13 18.32
C ASP A 181 -23.18 -43.02 17.98
N ASN A 182 -22.61 -44.07 17.36
CA ASN A 182 -21.19 -44.09 16.95
C ASN A 182 -21.04 -44.18 15.43
N VAL A 183 -22.03 -43.69 14.68
CA VAL A 183 -22.07 -43.69 13.22
C VAL A 183 -21.84 -42.26 12.76
N HIS A 184 -20.57 -41.90 12.61
CA HIS A 184 -20.17 -40.56 12.21
C HIS A 184 -20.34 -40.33 10.70
N TYR A 185 -20.66 -39.10 10.29
CA TYR A 185 -20.69 -38.63 8.90
C TYR A 185 -21.72 -39.30 7.99
N ASP A 186 -22.72 -40.00 8.55
CA ASP A 186 -23.77 -40.66 7.78
C ASP A 186 -24.89 -39.71 7.32
N ASP A 187 -24.80 -38.44 7.71
CA ASP A 187 -25.54 -37.30 7.20
C ASP A 187 -24.88 -36.65 5.96
N TYR A 188 -23.70 -37.11 5.56
CA TYR A 188 -23.07 -36.70 4.30
C TYR A 188 -23.93 -37.10 3.11
N HIS A 189 -24.10 -36.16 2.17
CA HIS A 189 -24.82 -36.41 0.94
C HIS A 189 -24.01 -36.00 -0.29
N ALA A 190 -23.67 -36.99 -1.13
CA ALA A 190 -23.04 -36.77 -2.43
C ALA A 190 -24.07 -36.29 -3.45
N TYR A 191 -24.20 -34.97 -3.59
CA TYR A 191 -25.15 -34.35 -4.52
C TYR A 191 -24.84 -34.69 -5.98
N THR A 192 -25.91 -34.81 -6.78
CA THR A 192 -25.81 -34.98 -8.23
C THR A 192 -26.31 -33.74 -8.98
N PRO A 193 -25.73 -33.39 -10.15
CA PRO A 193 -26.14 -32.18 -10.87
C PRO A 193 -27.64 -32.16 -11.19
N GLY A 194 -28.32 -31.09 -10.80
CA GLY A 194 -29.77 -30.92 -11.00
C GLY A 194 -30.66 -31.58 -9.94
N GLU A 195 -30.08 -32.23 -8.94
CA GLU A 195 -30.80 -32.69 -7.75
C GLU A 195 -31.45 -31.52 -7.01
N GLN A 196 -32.65 -31.71 -6.48
CA GLN A 196 -33.39 -30.66 -5.78
C GLN A 196 -33.57 -31.02 -4.31
N LYS A 197 -33.37 -30.04 -3.43
CA LYS A 197 -33.66 -30.14 -2.00
C LYS A 197 -34.61 -29.00 -1.63
N THR A 198 -35.64 -29.31 -0.86
CA THR A 198 -36.55 -28.32 -0.27
C THR A 198 -36.27 -28.27 1.23
N ASP A 199 -35.97 -27.09 1.73
CA ASP A 199 -35.63 -26.86 3.14
C ASP A 199 -35.90 -25.39 3.52
N ASP A 200 -35.77 -25.07 4.80
CA ASP A 200 -35.96 -23.73 5.34
C ASP A 200 -34.72 -22.86 5.09
N ALA A 201 -34.83 -21.89 4.18
CA ALA A 201 -33.82 -20.86 3.97
C ALA A 201 -33.94 -19.77 5.04
N VAL A 202 -32.83 -19.48 5.72
CA VAL A 202 -32.75 -18.47 6.80
C VAL A 202 -32.08 -17.22 6.25
N TYR A 203 -32.82 -16.12 6.19
CA TYR A 203 -32.32 -14.81 5.76
C TYR A 203 -32.06 -13.91 6.95
N ASP A 204 -31.05 -13.06 6.82
CA ASP A 204 -30.84 -11.91 7.69
C ASP A 204 -32.02 -10.92 7.61
N ASN A 205 -32.43 -10.33 8.73
CA ASN A 205 -33.54 -9.38 8.82
C ASN A 205 -33.27 -8.14 9.71
N ASP A 206 -32.04 -7.91 10.16
CA ASP A 206 -31.70 -6.73 10.98
C ASP A 206 -30.45 -5.95 10.51
N ASP A 207 -29.82 -5.18 11.39
CA ASP A 207 -28.82 -4.17 11.02
C ASP A 207 -27.40 -4.70 10.76
N ASN A 208 -27.24 -6.02 10.65
CA ASN A 208 -26.00 -6.70 10.27
C ASN A 208 -24.81 -6.42 11.22
N THR A 209 -25.09 -6.13 12.50
CA THR A 209 -24.05 -5.70 13.45
C THR A 209 -23.56 -6.78 14.40
N THR A 210 -24.28 -7.89 14.57
CA THR A 210 -23.94 -8.94 15.56
C THR A 210 -24.44 -10.31 15.12
N ASP A 211 -23.59 -11.35 15.14
CA ASP A 211 -24.07 -12.74 15.02
C ASP A 211 -24.86 -13.16 16.27
N GLU A 212 -26.18 -13.35 16.15
CA GLU A 212 -26.99 -13.89 17.25
C GLU A 212 -26.85 -15.40 17.43
N GLY A 213 -26.30 -16.11 16.43
CA GLY A 213 -26.22 -17.57 16.40
C GLY A 213 -27.54 -18.24 16.75
N GLU A 214 -27.50 -19.22 17.66
CA GLU A 214 -28.69 -19.94 18.17
C GLU A 214 -29.69 -19.04 18.92
N SER A 215 -29.32 -17.80 19.25
CA SER A 215 -30.20 -16.85 19.95
C SER A 215 -31.03 -15.98 18.99
N ALA A 216 -30.84 -16.13 17.66
CA ALA A 216 -31.58 -15.39 16.65
C ALA A 216 -33.10 -15.59 16.79
N VAL A 217 -33.86 -14.50 16.74
CA VAL A 217 -35.33 -14.52 16.85
C VAL A 217 -35.97 -14.25 15.50
N ASN A 218 -36.94 -15.08 15.09
CA ASN A 218 -37.77 -14.82 13.89
C ASN A 218 -39.09 -14.11 14.28
N PRO A 219 -39.44 -12.94 13.71
CA PRO A 219 -38.78 -12.29 12.57
C PRO A 219 -37.74 -11.22 12.96
N ASP A 220 -37.44 -10.99 14.24
CA ASP A 220 -36.69 -9.78 14.64
C ASP A 220 -35.24 -9.75 14.10
N ASN A 221 -34.50 -10.85 14.16
CA ASN A 221 -33.13 -11.00 13.63
C ASN A 221 -33.08 -11.72 12.28
N ILE A 222 -33.93 -12.74 12.10
CA ILE A 222 -33.93 -13.59 10.91
C ILE A 222 -35.32 -13.80 10.32
N THR A 223 -35.40 -14.03 9.02
CA THR A 223 -36.61 -14.51 8.34
C THR A 223 -36.39 -15.89 7.75
N THR A 224 -37.18 -16.87 8.19
CA THR A 224 -37.17 -18.23 7.64
C THR A 224 -38.23 -18.40 6.55
N LYS A 225 -37.86 -19.02 5.44
CA LYS A 225 -38.76 -19.32 4.32
C LYS A 225 -38.41 -20.65 3.67
N GLU A 226 -39.40 -21.51 3.49
CA GLU A 226 -39.24 -22.75 2.72
C GLU A 226 -38.88 -22.43 1.26
N GLU A 227 -37.75 -22.94 0.80
CA GLU A 227 -37.23 -22.77 -0.56
C GLU A 227 -36.79 -24.10 -1.16
N THR A 228 -36.73 -24.16 -2.48
CA THR A 228 -36.18 -25.32 -3.20
C THR A 228 -34.93 -24.89 -3.94
N HIS A 229 -33.79 -25.42 -3.51
CA HIS A 229 -32.51 -25.24 -4.18
C HIS A 229 -32.25 -26.40 -5.15
N THR A 230 -31.40 -26.14 -6.14
CA THR A 230 -30.96 -27.14 -7.12
C THR A 230 -29.44 -27.24 -7.03
N ALA A 231 -28.93 -28.46 -6.89
CA ALA A 231 -27.50 -28.74 -6.81
C ALA A 231 -26.79 -28.22 -8.05
N ALA A 232 -25.68 -27.49 -7.82
CA ALA A 232 -24.88 -26.83 -8.82
C ALA A 232 -23.45 -27.37 -8.82
N SER A 233 -22.74 -27.23 -9.94
CA SER A 233 -21.30 -27.51 -9.96
C SER A 233 -20.54 -26.27 -9.52
N THR A 234 -19.53 -26.47 -8.67
CA THR A 234 -18.51 -25.45 -8.39
C THR A 234 -17.75 -25.06 -9.66
N LEU A 235 -16.95 -23.99 -9.63
CA LEU A 235 -15.99 -23.78 -10.71
C LEU A 235 -14.89 -24.86 -10.66
N ASN A 236 -14.12 -25.02 -11.74
CA ASN A 236 -12.95 -25.90 -11.70
C ASN A 236 -11.71 -25.06 -11.38
N ALA A 237 -11.08 -25.33 -10.23
CA ALA A 237 -9.93 -24.59 -9.74
C ALA A 237 -8.61 -25.31 -9.98
N THR A 238 -7.54 -24.52 -10.08
CA THR A 238 -6.18 -24.99 -9.77
C THR A 238 -5.67 -24.22 -8.57
N VAL A 239 -4.63 -24.71 -7.90
CA VAL A 239 -3.98 -24.03 -6.78
C VAL A 239 -2.52 -23.79 -7.12
N MET A 240 -2.03 -22.60 -6.82
CA MET A 240 -0.64 -22.21 -7.08
C MET A 240 -0.12 -21.25 -6.01
N THR A 241 1.19 -21.04 -5.97
CA THR A 241 1.79 -20.02 -5.08
C THR A 241 1.65 -18.62 -5.70
N MET A 242 1.72 -17.61 -4.84
CA MET A 242 1.76 -16.20 -5.24
C MET A 242 2.87 -15.92 -6.26
N GLN A 243 4.06 -16.48 -6.03
CA GLN A 243 5.17 -16.34 -6.97
C GLN A 243 4.87 -16.99 -8.32
N ALA A 244 4.30 -18.20 -8.34
CA ALA A 244 3.93 -18.86 -9.59
C ALA A 244 2.85 -18.09 -10.36
N TRP A 245 1.91 -17.48 -9.66
CA TRP A 245 0.89 -16.61 -10.26
C TRP A 245 1.50 -15.34 -10.87
N ILE A 246 2.43 -14.69 -10.17
CA ILE A 246 3.18 -13.53 -10.67
C ILE A 246 3.99 -13.93 -11.93
N ASP A 247 4.72 -15.04 -11.87
CA ASP A 247 5.52 -15.55 -12.98
C ASP A 247 4.65 -15.93 -14.20
N ALA A 248 3.42 -16.37 -13.97
CA ALA A 248 2.41 -16.62 -15.01
C ALA A 248 1.76 -15.35 -15.58
N GLY A 249 2.16 -14.16 -15.11
CA GLY A 249 1.74 -12.86 -15.60
C GLY A 249 0.58 -12.22 -14.84
N ALA A 250 0.32 -12.64 -13.60
CA ALA A 250 -0.57 -11.97 -12.66
C ALA A 250 -1.99 -11.67 -13.20
N LYS A 251 -2.57 -12.65 -13.89
CA LYS A 251 -3.91 -12.50 -14.50
C LYS A 251 -4.99 -12.95 -13.53
N PRO A 252 -6.20 -12.37 -13.57
CA PRO A 252 -7.35 -12.96 -12.92
C PRO A 252 -7.76 -14.30 -13.55
N GLY A 253 -8.28 -15.21 -12.76
CA GLY A 253 -8.79 -16.50 -13.25
C GLY A 253 -9.31 -17.43 -12.15
N PRO A 254 -9.87 -18.60 -12.52
CA PRO A 254 -10.50 -19.52 -11.60
C PRO A 254 -9.44 -20.39 -10.90
N TYR A 255 -8.67 -19.80 -10.01
CA TYR A 255 -7.67 -20.50 -9.21
C TYR A 255 -7.48 -19.84 -7.84
N TRP A 256 -7.05 -20.66 -6.90
CA TRP A 256 -6.59 -20.23 -5.58
C TRP A 256 -5.09 -19.95 -5.63
N VAL A 257 -4.68 -18.85 -5.00
CA VAL A 257 -3.29 -18.41 -4.94
C VAL A 257 -2.87 -18.29 -3.48
N TYR A 258 -2.00 -19.20 -3.05
CA TYR A 258 -1.43 -19.16 -1.70
C TYR A 258 -0.35 -18.11 -1.58
N ASP A 259 -0.47 -17.27 -0.57
CA ASP A 259 0.56 -16.31 -0.20
C ASP A 259 1.34 -16.73 1.04
N VAL A 260 2.46 -16.06 1.28
CA VAL A 260 3.37 -16.33 2.40
C VAL A 260 2.79 -15.96 3.77
N ASP A 261 1.66 -15.26 3.80
CA ASP A 261 0.88 -14.98 5.00
C ASP A 261 0.00 -16.17 5.43
N GLY A 262 -0.01 -17.27 4.67
CA GLY A 262 -0.79 -18.48 4.96
C GLY A 262 -2.22 -18.44 4.43
N TRP A 263 -2.65 -17.34 3.80
CA TRP A 263 -3.94 -17.26 3.15
C TRP A 263 -3.88 -17.71 1.69
N ALA A 264 -4.93 -18.41 1.25
CA ALA A 264 -5.22 -18.66 -0.15
C ALA A 264 -6.27 -17.68 -0.66
N TYR A 265 -5.94 -16.92 -1.70
CA TYR A 265 -6.80 -15.91 -2.30
C TYR A 265 -7.44 -16.41 -3.59
N TRP A 266 -8.75 -16.20 -3.75
CA TRP A 266 -9.43 -16.50 -5.01
C TRP A 266 -9.15 -15.40 -6.04
N ALA A 267 -8.53 -15.74 -7.17
CA ALA A 267 -7.98 -14.77 -8.12
C ALA A 267 -8.98 -14.21 -9.15
N GLN A 268 -10.28 -14.24 -8.86
CA GLN A 268 -11.31 -13.57 -9.68
C GLN A 268 -12.54 -13.23 -8.83
N ALA A 269 -13.43 -12.39 -9.34
CA ALA A 269 -14.70 -12.12 -8.65
C ALA A 269 -15.61 -13.36 -8.60
N ILE A 270 -16.20 -13.66 -7.44
CA ILE A 270 -17.22 -14.70 -7.26
C ILE A 270 -18.58 -14.07 -7.54
N GLN A 271 -19.21 -14.44 -8.65
CA GLN A 271 -20.47 -13.83 -9.09
C GLN A 271 -21.64 -14.26 -8.20
N PRO A 272 -22.70 -13.43 -8.07
CA PRO A 272 -23.92 -13.79 -7.35
C PRO A 272 -24.47 -15.16 -7.77
N GLY A 273 -24.78 -16.02 -6.80
CA GLY A 273 -25.31 -17.37 -7.03
C GLY A 273 -24.31 -18.36 -7.65
N THR A 274 -23.01 -18.11 -7.48
CA THR A 274 -21.94 -19.00 -7.96
C THR A 274 -20.95 -19.30 -6.85
N SER A 275 -20.05 -20.26 -7.07
CA SER A 275 -18.99 -20.62 -6.14
C SER A 275 -17.61 -20.58 -6.79
N THR A 276 -16.57 -20.62 -5.95
CA THR A 276 -15.20 -20.91 -6.38
C THR A 276 -15.10 -22.35 -6.89
N GLY A 277 -13.91 -22.77 -7.31
CA GLY A 277 -13.59 -24.20 -7.30
C GLY A 277 -12.96 -24.61 -5.97
N LEU A 278 -12.55 -25.88 -5.89
CA LEU A 278 -12.02 -26.46 -4.67
C LEU A 278 -10.64 -25.87 -4.30
N LEU A 279 -10.47 -25.45 -3.05
CA LEU A 279 -9.16 -25.22 -2.45
C LEU A 279 -8.55 -26.55 -2.02
N LEU A 280 -9.33 -27.34 -1.26
CA LEU A 280 -9.02 -28.70 -0.84
C LEU A 280 -10.02 -29.65 -1.51
N ASP A 281 -9.53 -30.79 -1.99
CA ASP A 281 -10.25 -31.86 -2.72
C ASP A 281 -9.80 -33.23 -2.20
N GLY A 282 -9.57 -33.31 -0.89
CA GLY A 282 -9.24 -34.57 -0.23
C GLY A 282 -8.04 -34.54 0.69
N ILE A 283 -8.11 -35.47 1.64
CA ILE A 283 -7.06 -35.79 2.59
C ILE A 283 -6.87 -37.31 2.62
N GLN A 284 -5.64 -37.76 2.77
CA GLN A 284 -5.32 -39.17 2.76
C GLN A 284 -4.32 -39.51 3.87
N LEU A 285 -4.70 -40.42 4.76
CA LEU A 285 -3.77 -41.05 5.69
C LEU A 285 -2.82 -41.96 4.91
N VAL A 286 -1.54 -41.63 4.90
CA VAL A 286 -0.49 -42.37 4.19
C VAL A 286 0.40 -43.19 5.11
N THR A 287 0.57 -42.74 6.35
CA THR A 287 1.28 -43.48 7.40
C THR A 287 0.36 -43.53 8.59
N GLU A 288 -0.02 -44.73 9.02
CA GLU A 288 -0.84 -44.91 10.22
C GLU A 288 0.07 -44.89 11.46
N PRO A 289 -0.19 -44.03 12.46
CA PRO A 289 0.54 -44.04 13.73
C PRO A 289 0.34 -45.36 14.50
N ASP A 290 1.37 -45.78 15.25
CA ASP A 290 1.30 -46.97 16.12
C ASP A 290 0.49 -46.71 17.41
N ASP A 291 0.33 -45.44 17.81
CA ASP A 291 -0.45 -44.99 18.97
C ASP A 291 -1.83 -44.43 18.54
N ASN A 292 -2.74 -44.24 19.50
CA ASN A 292 -3.97 -43.48 19.27
C ASN A 292 -3.63 -42.07 18.74
N TRP A 293 -4.47 -41.52 17.86
CA TRP A 293 -4.19 -40.24 17.24
C TRP A 293 -5.48 -39.45 16.96
N TYR A 294 -5.31 -38.13 16.85
CA TYR A 294 -6.33 -37.19 16.37
C TYR A 294 -5.69 -36.31 15.31
N TYR A 295 -6.43 -36.01 14.24
CA TYR A 295 -6.01 -35.08 13.19
C TYR A 295 -7.20 -34.20 12.80
N GLY A 296 -6.98 -32.90 12.70
CA GLY A 296 -8.00 -31.93 12.35
C GLY A 296 -7.46 -30.82 11.45
N ILE A 297 -8.36 -30.26 10.64
CA ILE A 297 -8.13 -29.05 9.86
C ILE A 297 -9.18 -28.04 10.26
N ASN A 298 -8.75 -26.88 10.75
CA ASN A 298 -9.59 -25.71 10.93
C ASN A 298 -9.59 -24.89 9.64
N VAL A 299 -10.76 -24.46 9.20
CA VAL A 299 -10.93 -23.72 7.95
C VAL A 299 -11.50 -22.35 8.28
N VAL A 300 -10.78 -21.30 7.88
CA VAL A 300 -11.21 -19.92 8.11
C VAL A 300 -11.46 -19.23 6.80
N GLY A 301 -12.66 -18.69 6.62
CA GLY A 301 -13.08 -17.96 5.41
C GLY A 301 -13.32 -16.49 5.70
N GLN A 302 -12.84 -15.61 4.82
CA GLN A 302 -13.15 -14.19 4.87
C GLN A 302 -13.57 -13.67 3.51
N PHE A 303 -14.54 -12.74 3.52
CA PHE A 303 -15.20 -12.24 2.33
C PHE A 303 -15.21 -10.72 2.30
N ALA A 304 -15.08 -10.14 1.11
CA ALA A 304 -15.15 -8.70 0.90
C ALA A 304 -15.89 -8.36 -0.39
N THR A 305 -16.40 -7.13 -0.48
CA THR A 305 -16.86 -6.54 -1.73
C THR A 305 -15.72 -5.81 -2.45
N MET A 306 -15.93 -5.51 -3.73
CA MET A 306 -14.94 -4.89 -4.60
C MET A 306 -14.26 -3.65 -3.99
N GLY A 307 -12.96 -3.74 -3.73
CA GLY A 307 -12.16 -2.64 -3.21
C GLY A 307 -12.35 -2.33 -1.73
N ASN A 308 -13.23 -3.05 -1.04
CA ASN A 308 -13.49 -2.88 0.40
C ASN A 308 -12.74 -3.94 1.20
N TRP A 309 -11.41 -3.96 1.06
CA TRP A 309 -10.54 -4.95 1.73
C TRP A 309 -10.28 -4.63 3.21
N GLY A 310 -10.63 -3.43 3.68
CA GLY A 310 -10.23 -2.88 4.97
C GLY A 310 -8.86 -2.18 4.95
N SER A 311 -8.37 -1.83 6.14
CA SER A 311 -7.15 -1.05 6.34
C SER A 311 -6.45 -1.36 7.66
N ALA A 312 -5.13 -1.26 7.67
CA ALA A 312 -4.33 -1.44 8.89
C ALA A 312 -4.62 -0.36 9.96
N GLU A 313 -4.99 0.86 9.55
CA GLU A 313 -5.35 1.93 10.50
C GLU A 313 -6.70 1.67 11.18
N GLY A 314 -7.64 1.06 10.45
CA GLY A 314 -8.98 0.73 10.94
C GLY A 314 -9.06 -0.57 11.73
N SER A 315 -8.08 -1.47 11.59
CA SER A 315 -8.17 -2.88 12.03
C SER A 315 -9.49 -3.52 11.57
N ASP A 316 -9.84 -3.27 10.31
CA ASP A 316 -11.10 -3.68 9.69
C ASP A 316 -10.85 -4.48 8.42
N GLY A 317 -11.89 -5.14 7.89
CA GLY A 317 -11.73 -5.93 6.68
C GLY A 317 -10.83 -7.15 6.87
N PHE A 318 -10.04 -7.43 5.84
CA PHE A 318 -8.95 -8.40 5.90
C PHE A 318 -7.79 -7.95 6.80
N PHE A 319 -7.80 -6.73 7.35
CA PHE A 319 -6.78 -6.23 8.26
C PHE A 319 -7.17 -6.34 9.74
N GLY A 320 -8.35 -6.88 10.05
CA GLY A 320 -8.78 -7.10 11.43
C GLY A 320 -7.92 -8.14 12.15
N ASP A 321 -7.64 -7.87 13.43
CA ASP A 321 -6.73 -8.68 14.27
C ASP A 321 -7.27 -10.09 14.59
N ASN A 322 -8.56 -10.33 14.41
CA ASN A 322 -9.27 -11.45 15.03
C ASN A 322 -9.15 -12.79 14.31
N ALA A 323 -8.41 -12.88 13.20
CA ALA A 323 -8.36 -14.14 12.46
C ALA A 323 -7.12 -14.26 11.58
N GLY A 324 -5.93 -13.87 12.02
CA GLY A 324 -4.67 -14.13 11.30
C GLY A 324 -4.05 -12.91 10.61
N PRO A 325 -2.95 -13.10 9.85
CA PRO A 325 -2.16 -11.98 9.34
C PRO A 325 -2.89 -11.14 8.29
N ALA A 326 -2.59 -9.84 8.29
CA ALA A 326 -3.03 -8.90 7.27
C ALA A 326 -2.48 -9.28 5.88
N PRO A 327 -3.20 -8.94 4.79
CA PRO A 327 -2.74 -9.22 3.44
C PRO A 327 -1.36 -8.63 3.16
N THR A 328 -0.50 -9.39 2.49
CA THR A 328 0.75 -8.82 1.95
C THR A 328 0.48 -7.84 0.79
N ASP A 329 1.51 -7.11 0.36
CA ASP A 329 1.45 -6.27 -0.84
C ASP A 329 1.07 -7.08 -2.10
N ASN A 330 1.54 -8.33 -2.22
CA ASN A 330 1.22 -9.19 -3.36
C ASN A 330 -0.23 -9.69 -3.30
N ALA A 331 -0.74 -10.01 -2.11
CA ALA A 331 -2.14 -10.34 -1.90
C ALA A 331 -3.06 -9.17 -2.27
N LEU A 332 -2.71 -7.94 -1.87
CA LEU A 332 -3.47 -6.74 -2.28
C LEU A 332 -3.41 -6.51 -3.79
N PHE A 333 -2.24 -6.71 -4.41
CA PHE A 333 -2.11 -6.63 -5.87
C PHE A 333 -3.02 -7.66 -6.55
N LEU A 334 -3.07 -8.91 -6.07
CA LEU A 334 -3.95 -9.95 -6.58
C LEU A 334 -5.42 -9.58 -6.41
N LEU A 335 -5.86 -9.15 -5.22
CA LEU A 335 -7.24 -8.74 -4.96
C LEU A 335 -7.67 -7.60 -5.88
N ASN A 336 -6.82 -6.61 -6.08
CA ASN A 336 -7.09 -5.49 -6.98
C ASN A 336 -7.18 -5.92 -8.45
N GLN A 337 -6.32 -6.85 -8.88
CA GLN A 337 -6.39 -7.44 -10.22
C GLN A 337 -7.67 -8.26 -10.41
N ALA A 338 -8.00 -9.12 -9.44
CA ALA A 338 -9.23 -9.90 -9.43
C ALA A 338 -10.47 -9.00 -9.51
N ALA A 339 -10.41 -7.84 -8.86
CA ALA A 339 -11.44 -6.82 -8.85
C ALA A 339 -11.51 -5.95 -10.12
N GLY A 340 -10.56 -6.09 -11.03
CA GLY A 340 -10.47 -5.23 -12.22
C GLY A 340 -10.20 -3.76 -11.87
N LEU A 341 -9.63 -3.47 -10.69
CA LEU A 341 -9.33 -2.11 -10.28
C LEU A 341 -8.09 -1.60 -11.02
N ASN A 342 -8.24 -0.48 -11.71
CA ASN A 342 -7.14 0.14 -12.43
C ASN A 342 -6.10 0.69 -11.45
N THR A 343 -4.85 0.24 -11.61
CA THR A 343 -3.70 0.88 -10.99
C THR A 343 -3.32 2.11 -11.82
N ALA A 344 -3.33 3.28 -11.20
CA ALA A 344 -2.91 4.53 -11.80
C ALA A 344 -1.63 5.01 -11.13
N ILE A 345 -0.63 5.38 -11.92
CA ILE A 345 0.61 5.99 -11.41
C ILE A 345 0.63 7.44 -11.88
N SER A 346 0.51 8.37 -10.94
CA SER A 346 0.66 9.80 -11.21
C SER A 346 2.13 10.18 -11.07
N VAL A 347 2.73 10.75 -12.10
CA VAL A 347 4.10 11.29 -12.05
C VAL A 347 4.01 12.81 -12.06
N THR A 348 4.75 13.47 -11.16
CA THR A 348 4.80 14.93 -11.06
C THR A 348 6.24 15.42 -11.05
N ALA A 349 6.47 16.58 -11.64
CA ALA A 349 7.73 17.31 -11.54
C ALA A 349 7.68 18.30 -10.38
N ASP A 350 8.82 18.57 -9.76
CA ASP A 350 8.93 19.63 -8.75
C ASP A 350 8.49 20.98 -9.31
N GLY A 351 7.71 21.73 -8.53
CA GLY A 351 7.05 22.96 -8.96
C GLY A 351 6.11 22.83 -10.18
N ASN A 352 5.70 21.62 -10.56
CA ASN A 352 4.98 21.32 -11.81
C ASN A 352 5.72 21.83 -13.07
N ALA A 353 7.05 21.79 -13.05
CA ALA A 353 7.87 22.27 -14.15
C ALA A 353 7.61 21.48 -15.45
N THR A 354 7.38 22.20 -16.55
CA THR A 354 7.18 21.63 -17.89
C THR A 354 8.44 21.70 -18.76
N ALA A 355 9.50 22.30 -18.23
CA ALA A 355 10.78 22.47 -18.91
C ALA A 355 11.97 22.33 -17.95
N VAL A 356 13.11 21.93 -18.49
CA VAL A 356 14.37 21.77 -17.77
C VAL A 356 15.52 22.31 -18.60
N LEU A 357 16.49 22.95 -17.93
CA LEU A 357 17.66 23.51 -18.59
C LEU A 357 18.63 22.40 -19.05
N GLN A 358 19.32 22.62 -20.16
CA GLN A 358 20.55 21.87 -20.50
C GLN A 358 21.55 21.92 -19.35
N GLY A 359 22.16 20.77 -19.02
CA GLY A 359 23.08 20.66 -17.88
C GLY A 359 22.39 20.78 -16.51
N GLY A 360 21.07 20.95 -16.46
CA GLY A 360 20.28 21.14 -15.25
C GLY A 360 19.78 19.83 -14.64
N THR A 361 19.12 19.96 -13.49
CA THR A 361 18.46 18.84 -12.81
C THR A 361 17.02 19.16 -12.48
N LEU A 362 16.14 18.16 -12.46
CA LEU A 362 14.74 18.30 -12.06
C LEU A 362 14.28 17.08 -11.28
N GLN A 363 13.70 17.29 -10.10
CA GLN A 363 13.19 16.20 -9.27
C GLN A 363 11.77 15.80 -9.71
N PHE A 364 11.53 14.49 -9.77
CA PHE A 364 10.21 13.91 -10.02
C PHE A 364 9.74 13.10 -8.82
N SER A 365 8.43 12.97 -8.68
CA SER A 365 7.77 12.11 -7.69
C SER A 365 6.71 11.26 -8.39
N ALA A 366 6.44 10.08 -7.85
CA ALA A 366 5.38 9.20 -8.32
C ALA A 366 4.42 8.90 -7.17
N LYS A 367 3.12 8.80 -7.47
CA LYS A 367 2.10 8.33 -6.55
C LYS A 367 1.31 7.21 -7.20
N VAL A 368 1.31 6.05 -6.56
CA VAL A 368 0.58 4.86 -7.01
C VAL A 368 -0.78 4.85 -6.34
N MET A 369 -1.82 4.77 -7.17
CA MET A 369 -3.22 4.79 -6.75
C MET A 369 -3.91 3.54 -7.29
N VAL A 370 -4.78 2.92 -6.48
CA VAL A 370 -5.67 1.84 -6.93
C VAL A 370 -7.09 2.16 -6.50
N GLY A 371 -8.03 2.11 -7.44
CA GLY A 371 -9.43 2.44 -7.15
C GLY A 371 -9.66 3.86 -6.62
N GLY A 372 -8.69 4.78 -6.79
CA GLY A 372 -8.76 6.15 -6.29
C GLY A 372 -8.16 6.36 -4.89
N ALA A 373 -7.70 5.32 -4.20
CA ALA A 373 -6.96 5.39 -2.93
C ALA A 373 -5.46 5.17 -3.14
N ALA A 374 -4.63 5.66 -2.21
CA ALA A 374 -3.18 5.42 -2.28
C ALA A 374 -2.88 3.93 -2.06
N HIS A 375 -2.04 3.37 -2.92
CA HIS A 375 -1.57 1.99 -2.77
C HIS A 375 -0.56 1.89 -1.61
N LEU A 376 -0.49 0.76 -0.91
CA LEU A 376 0.50 0.60 0.17
C LEU A 376 1.93 0.55 -0.37
N ASN A 377 2.16 -0.23 -1.42
CA ASN A 377 3.42 -0.22 -2.16
C ASN A 377 3.50 1.02 -3.07
N GLN A 378 4.43 1.93 -2.77
CA GLN A 378 4.76 3.13 -3.56
C GLN A 378 6.11 3.00 -4.30
N GLU A 379 6.75 1.83 -4.28
CA GLU A 379 8.06 1.63 -4.92
C GLU A 379 7.95 1.62 -6.45
N VAL A 380 8.70 2.52 -7.08
CA VAL A 380 8.77 2.62 -8.55
C VAL A 380 10.20 2.53 -9.05
N THR A 381 10.36 2.04 -10.27
CA THR A 381 11.58 2.13 -11.05
C THR A 381 11.45 3.26 -12.06
N TRP A 382 12.48 4.10 -12.13
CA TRP A 382 12.50 5.29 -12.99
C TRP A 382 13.23 5.00 -14.30
N SER A 383 12.75 5.60 -15.39
CA SER A 383 13.45 5.62 -16.67
C SER A 383 13.16 6.92 -17.43
N VAL A 384 14.12 7.33 -18.25
CA VAL A 384 13.98 8.45 -19.18
C VAL A 384 14.39 7.94 -20.56
N PRO A 385 13.44 7.48 -21.39
CA PRO A 385 13.69 7.24 -22.81
C PRO A 385 13.68 8.53 -23.63
N GLY A 386 14.34 8.48 -24.79
CA GLY A 386 14.28 9.54 -25.81
C GLY A 386 15.29 10.66 -25.63
N GLN A 387 16.23 10.51 -24.69
CA GLN A 387 17.37 11.42 -24.61
C GLN A 387 18.28 11.30 -25.83
N THR A 388 18.90 12.41 -26.22
CA THR A 388 19.92 12.45 -27.28
C THR A 388 21.33 12.48 -26.71
N SER A 389 21.50 12.93 -25.46
CA SER A 389 22.77 12.88 -24.73
C SER A 389 22.91 11.59 -23.94
N GLY A 390 24.12 11.02 -23.93
CA GLY A 390 24.47 9.89 -23.06
C GLY A 390 24.60 10.26 -21.58
N ASP A 391 24.73 11.55 -21.28
CA ASP A 391 24.84 12.07 -19.91
C ASP A 391 23.47 12.39 -19.30
N THR A 392 22.40 12.40 -20.10
CA THR A 392 21.02 12.54 -19.62
C THR A 392 20.54 11.24 -18.98
N SER A 393 20.26 11.28 -17.68
CA SER A 393 19.87 10.12 -16.88
C SER A 393 18.90 10.49 -15.75
N ILE A 394 18.21 9.49 -15.21
CA ILE A 394 17.36 9.65 -14.02
C ILE A 394 17.78 8.66 -12.94
N SER A 395 17.88 9.13 -11.69
CA SER A 395 18.25 8.29 -10.55
C SER A 395 17.10 7.38 -10.09
N GLY A 396 17.39 6.40 -9.24
CA GLY A 396 16.37 5.58 -8.57
C GLY A 396 15.45 6.37 -7.63
N THR A 397 15.81 7.60 -7.27
CA THR A 397 15.00 8.52 -6.45
C THR A 397 14.24 9.54 -7.32
N GLY A 398 14.25 9.41 -8.65
CA GLY A 398 13.51 10.30 -9.55
C GLY A 398 14.20 11.64 -9.86
N LEU A 399 15.50 11.79 -9.58
CA LEU A 399 16.24 13.00 -9.94
C LEU A 399 16.72 12.90 -11.39
N LEU A 400 16.14 13.68 -12.29
CA LEU A 400 16.59 13.84 -13.67
C LEU A 400 17.84 14.73 -13.69
N THR A 401 18.89 14.29 -14.38
CA THR A 401 20.06 15.08 -14.75
C THR A 401 20.12 15.15 -16.27
N VAL A 402 20.12 16.36 -16.82
CA VAL A 402 20.14 16.60 -18.27
C VAL A 402 21.57 16.88 -18.71
N GLY A 403 22.04 16.19 -19.75
CA GLY A 403 23.36 16.45 -20.32
C GLY A 403 23.47 17.89 -20.85
N ALA A 404 24.66 18.49 -20.76
CA ALA A 404 24.91 19.82 -21.31
C ALA A 404 24.80 19.85 -22.85
N ASP A 405 24.95 18.69 -23.49
CA ASP A 405 24.82 18.46 -24.93
C ASP A 405 23.46 17.89 -25.34
N GLU A 406 22.50 17.77 -24.41
CA GLU A 406 21.13 17.39 -24.75
C GLU A 406 20.49 18.45 -25.64
N ALA A 407 19.99 18.07 -26.81
CA ALA A 407 19.47 19.04 -27.77
C ALA A 407 18.29 19.85 -27.21
N ALA A 408 18.32 21.16 -27.40
CA ALA A 408 17.19 22.01 -27.05
C ALA A 408 15.96 21.66 -27.89
N GLY A 409 14.79 21.65 -27.24
CA GLY A 409 13.53 21.18 -27.82
C GLY A 409 13.33 19.67 -27.71
N THR A 410 14.31 18.88 -27.25
CA THR A 410 14.09 17.47 -26.92
C THR A 410 13.00 17.38 -25.84
N VAL A 411 12.01 16.53 -26.10
CA VAL A 411 10.97 16.19 -25.11
C VAL A 411 11.40 14.89 -24.43
N LEU A 412 11.76 14.99 -23.17
CA LEU A 412 12.10 13.85 -22.33
C LEU A 412 10.82 13.29 -21.71
N THR A 413 10.58 12.00 -21.88
CA THR A 413 9.45 11.31 -21.24
C THR A 413 9.96 10.59 -20.00
N ILE A 414 9.65 11.11 -18.83
CA ILE A 414 9.99 10.50 -17.56
C ILE A 414 8.94 9.45 -17.22
N THR A 415 9.37 8.21 -17.03
CA THR A 415 8.47 7.08 -16.76
C THR A 415 8.78 6.49 -15.39
N ALA A 416 7.75 6.36 -14.56
CA ALA A 416 7.77 5.58 -13.33
C ALA A 416 7.00 4.28 -13.57
N ALA A 417 7.65 3.13 -13.37
CA ALA A 417 7.03 1.82 -13.43
C ALA A 417 6.91 1.24 -12.03
N LEU A 418 5.73 0.80 -11.63
CA LEU A 418 5.54 0.10 -10.35
C LEU A 418 6.41 -1.16 -10.34
N LYS A 419 7.17 -1.36 -9.27
CA LYS A 419 8.06 -2.53 -9.14
C LYS A 419 7.24 -3.82 -9.22
N ASP A 420 7.77 -4.82 -9.90
CA ASP A 420 7.14 -6.13 -10.11
C ASP A 420 5.76 -6.10 -10.83
N SER A 421 5.46 -4.99 -11.51
CA SER A 421 4.23 -4.80 -12.29
C SER A 421 4.52 -4.25 -13.69
N SER A 422 3.57 -4.42 -14.61
CA SER A 422 3.64 -3.81 -15.95
C SER A 422 3.12 -2.37 -15.98
N GLN A 423 2.55 -1.87 -14.88
CA GLN A 423 1.88 -0.57 -14.80
C GLN A 423 2.88 0.59 -14.78
N LYS A 424 2.55 1.66 -15.52
CA LYS A 424 3.45 2.80 -15.73
C LYS A 424 2.69 4.12 -15.70
N GLY A 425 3.33 5.13 -15.11
CA GLY A 425 2.96 6.53 -15.21
C GLY A 425 4.05 7.29 -15.94
N SER A 426 3.71 8.38 -16.62
CA SER A 426 4.69 9.19 -17.33
C SER A 426 4.40 10.68 -17.22
N TYR A 427 5.47 11.48 -17.26
CA TYR A 427 5.44 12.93 -17.34
C TYR A 427 6.43 13.41 -18.40
N THR A 428 6.11 14.48 -19.13
CA THR A 428 7.01 15.02 -20.15
C THR A 428 7.56 16.38 -19.76
N VAL A 429 8.85 16.59 -20.03
CA VAL A 429 9.51 17.90 -19.89
C VAL A 429 10.28 18.24 -21.16
N THR A 430 10.29 19.52 -21.51
CA THR A 430 11.05 20.02 -22.67
C THR A 430 12.40 20.54 -22.23
N VAL A 431 13.47 20.10 -22.90
CA VAL A 431 14.81 20.64 -22.69
C VAL A 431 14.90 22.03 -23.35
N LYS A 432 15.38 23.03 -22.62
CA LYS A 432 15.54 24.40 -23.12
C LYS A 432 16.98 24.89 -22.95
N GLU A 433 17.41 25.76 -23.87
CA GLU A 433 18.62 26.55 -23.68
C GLU A 433 18.34 27.73 -22.74
N PRO A 434 19.35 28.20 -22.00
CA PRO A 434 19.21 29.42 -21.23
C PRO A 434 19.03 30.65 -22.15
N TRP A 435 18.17 31.59 -21.75
CA TRP A 435 18.10 32.90 -22.43
C TRP A 435 19.41 33.69 -22.30
N ASN A 436 20.20 33.42 -21.27
CA ASN A 436 21.56 33.94 -21.09
C ASN A 436 22.55 32.82 -20.75
N PRO A 437 23.28 32.30 -21.75
CA PRO A 437 24.28 31.26 -21.54
C PRO A 437 25.45 31.67 -20.64
N GLU A 438 25.80 32.96 -20.58
CA GLU A 438 26.90 33.43 -19.72
C GLU A 438 26.50 33.39 -18.23
N LEU A 439 25.25 33.68 -17.90
CA LEU A 439 24.72 33.56 -16.54
C LEU A 439 24.81 32.12 -15.99
N VAL A 440 24.62 31.12 -16.86
CA VAL A 440 24.74 29.70 -16.48
C VAL A 440 26.19 29.26 -16.27
N LYS A 441 27.16 29.96 -16.87
CA LYS A 441 28.59 29.66 -16.66
C LYS A 441 29.15 30.22 -15.35
N VAL A 442 28.51 31.23 -14.78
CA VAL A 442 28.94 31.84 -13.50
C VAL A 442 28.85 30.80 -12.38
N THR A 443 29.94 30.56 -11.66
CA THR A 443 29.91 29.65 -10.51
C THR A 443 29.25 30.33 -9.31
N PRO A 444 28.21 29.75 -8.67
CA PRO A 444 27.59 30.33 -7.49
C PRO A 444 28.61 30.57 -6.36
N GLY A 445 28.53 31.73 -5.72
CA GLY A 445 29.46 32.15 -4.66
C GLY A 445 30.86 32.51 -5.13
N SER A 446 31.12 32.58 -6.43
CA SER A 446 32.41 33.04 -6.97
C SER A 446 32.41 34.54 -7.27
N ASN A 447 33.58 35.10 -7.52
CA ASN A 447 33.77 36.48 -7.96
C ASN A 447 33.54 36.70 -9.47
N GLN A 448 33.02 35.69 -10.19
CA GLN A 448 32.65 35.83 -11.58
C GLN A 448 31.36 36.63 -11.72
N THR A 449 31.30 37.51 -12.70
CA THR A 449 30.12 38.33 -12.97
C THR A 449 29.54 38.08 -14.36
N VAL A 450 28.27 38.41 -14.52
CA VAL A 450 27.60 38.53 -15.82
C VAL A 450 26.92 39.89 -15.94
N SER A 451 27.04 40.54 -17.09
CA SER A 451 26.42 41.85 -17.32
C SER A 451 24.97 41.69 -17.80
N ILE A 452 24.01 42.28 -17.09
CA ILE A 452 22.58 42.29 -17.43
C ILE A 452 22.01 43.67 -17.10
N ASP A 453 21.28 44.28 -18.05
CA ASP A 453 20.71 45.63 -17.91
C ASP A 453 21.73 46.69 -17.42
N GLY A 454 22.96 46.60 -17.93
CA GLY A 454 24.05 47.53 -17.65
C GLY A 454 24.71 47.36 -16.27
N LEU A 455 24.37 46.31 -15.52
CA LEU A 455 24.99 45.99 -14.23
C LEU A 455 25.70 44.64 -14.29
N ASP A 456 26.80 44.51 -13.54
CA ASP A 456 27.49 43.24 -13.34
C ASP A 456 26.92 42.51 -12.12
N TRP A 457 26.57 41.24 -12.30
CA TRP A 457 25.87 40.43 -11.31
C TRP A 457 26.69 39.22 -10.88
N TYR A 458 26.79 39.01 -9.56
CA TYR A 458 27.21 37.74 -8.97
C TYR A 458 26.03 36.78 -8.91
N VAL A 459 26.32 35.47 -8.96
CA VAL A 459 25.34 34.42 -8.66
C VAL A 459 25.60 33.91 -7.25
N LEU A 460 24.60 33.97 -6.38
CA LEU A 460 24.69 33.51 -4.99
C LEU A 460 24.24 32.05 -4.83
N ALA A 461 23.18 31.66 -5.55
CA ALA A 461 22.61 30.32 -5.43
C ALA A 461 21.92 29.88 -6.74
N ARG A 462 21.67 28.56 -6.85
CA ARG A 462 20.87 27.95 -7.92
C ARG A 462 19.86 26.97 -7.35
N GLU A 463 18.64 27.03 -7.87
CA GLU A 463 17.55 26.12 -7.53
C GLU A 463 16.76 25.79 -8.80
N GLY A 464 16.84 24.53 -9.25
CA GLY A 464 16.25 24.09 -10.51
C GLY A 464 16.69 24.97 -11.68
N ASN A 465 15.73 25.58 -12.37
CA ASN A 465 15.96 26.50 -13.48
C ASN A 465 16.19 27.96 -13.03
N LYS A 466 16.49 28.23 -11.76
CA LYS A 466 16.61 29.60 -11.24
C LYS A 466 18.04 29.92 -10.78
N ALA A 467 18.43 31.19 -10.90
CA ALA A 467 19.66 31.73 -10.33
C ALA A 467 19.37 32.95 -9.44
N LEU A 468 19.86 32.93 -8.21
CA LEU A 468 19.77 34.06 -7.28
C LEU A 468 20.95 34.99 -7.54
N VAL A 469 20.68 36.25 -7.87
CA VAL A 469 21.71 37.20 -8.28
C VAL A 469 21.74 38.45 -7.40
N ILE A 470 22.93 39.01 -7.21
CA ILE A 470 23.17 40.28 -6.52
C ILE A 470 24.13 41.14 -7.35
N PRO A 471 23.96 42.47 -7.44
CA PRO A 471 24.88 43.28 -8.22
C PRO A 471 26.23 43.34 -7.52
N GLN A 472 27.28 43.49 -8.33
CA GLN A 472 28.64 43.67 -7.88
C GLN A 472 28.77 44.88 -6.95
N TYR A 473 28.10 45.98 -7.31
CA TYR A 473 28.14 47.23 -6.58
C TYR A 473 26.79 47.54 -5.92
N ALA A 474 26.85 48.15 -4.74
CA ALA A 474 25.71 48.82 -4.14
C ALA A 474 25.28 50.01 -5.03
N GLN A 475 23.98 50.15 -5.21
CA GLN A 475 23.38 51.03 -6.21
C GLN A 475 23.05 52.39 -5.58
N GLU A 476 21.81 52.85 -5.70
CA GLU A 476 21.35 54.18 -5.31
C GLU A 476 21.29 54.37 -3.79
N GLU A 477 21.49 55.61 -3.33
CA GLU A 477 21.34 55.99 -1.93
C GLU A 477 19.86 56.17 -1.59
N MET A 478 19.42 55.52 -0.51
CA MET A 478 18.02 55.51 -0.11
C MET A 478 17.90 55.15 1.38
N ALA A 479 16.96 55.82 2.07
CA ALA A 479 16.49 55.34 3.37
C ALA A 479 15.78 53.98 3.20
N PHE A 480 15.79 53.16 4.25
CA PHE A 480 15.04 51.92 4.24
C PHE A 480 13.52 52.21 4.25
N ASP A 481 13.10 53.09 5.15
CA ASP A 481 11.73 53.56 5.29
C ASP A 481 11.69 54.90 6.04
N ASP A 482 10.58 55.64 5.96
CA ASP A 482 10.39 56.89 6.68
C ASP A 482 9.82 56.72 8.10
N THR A 483 9.30 55.53 8.45
CA THR A 483 8.63 55.27 9.72
C THR A 483 9.20 54.13 10.55
N ASP A 484 9.45 52.96 9.97
CA ASP A 484 9.78 51.75 10.73
C ASP A 484 10.83 50.85 10.05
N ASN A 485 11.17 49.72 10.66
CA ASN A 485 12.16 48.77 10.14
C ASN A 485 11.52 47.54 9.47
N VAL A 486 10.23 47.60 9.15
CA VAL A 486 9.48 46.50 8.57
C VAL A 486 9.67 46.48 7.06
N TRP A 487 10.10 45.35 6.52
CA TRP A 487 10.25 45.19 5.06
C TRP A 487 8.93 45.39 4.31
N GLN A 488 7.86 44.74 4.78
CA GLN A 488 6.55 44.79 4.13
C GLN A 488 5.95 46.20 4.22
N GLY A 489 5.69 46.80 3.06
CA GLY A 489 5.14 48.15 2.94
C GLY A 489 6.19 49.25 2.91
N SER A 490 7.48 48.94 3.16
CA SER A 490 8.55 49.94 3.18
C SER A 490 8.70 50.67 1.85
N ASP A 491 9.21 51.89 1.93
CA ASP A 491 9.59 52.68 0.76
C ASP A 491 10.58 51.92 -0.14
N ILE A 492 11.56 51.21 0.43
CA ILE A 492 12.54 50.46 -0.34
C ILE A 492 11.91 49.26 -1.08
N GLN A 493 10.99 48.52 -0.44
CA GLN A 493 10.29 47.40 -1.09
C GLN A 493 9.47 47.90 -2.28
N THR A 494 8.74 48.99 -2.08
CA THR A 494 7.89 49.63 -3.09
C THR A 494 8.74 50.12 -4.27
N TYR A 495 9.87 50.77 -3.99
CA TYR A 495 10.79 51.25 -5.01
C TYR A 495 11.41 50.10 -5.82
N LEU A 496 11.91 49.07 -5.13
CA LEU A 496 12.57 47.91 -5.74
C LEU A 496 11.64 47.14 -6.69
N ASN A 497 10.39 46.90 -6.28
CA ASN A 497 9.42 46.14 -7.09
C ASN A 497 8.62 47.00 -8.08
N GLY A 498 8.77 48.33 -8.03
CA GLY A 498 8.20 49.28 -8.97
C GLY A 498 9.28 49.92 -9.83
N THR A 499 9.58 51.17 -9.53
CA THR A 499 10.44 52.04 -10.35
C THR A 499 11.79 51.43 -10.69
N TRP A 500 12.47 50.77 -9.74
CA TRP A 500 13.77 50.17 -9.98
C TRP A 500 13.67 49.01 -10.97
N LEU A 501 12.80 48.02 -10.72
CA LEU A 501 12.65 46.86 -11.61
C LEU A 501 12.10 47.26 -12.99
N ASP A 502 11.23 48.25 -13.05
CA ASP A 502 10.69 48.80 -14.31
C ASP A 502 11.77 49.42 -15.20
N SER A 503 12.87 49.89 -14.60
CA SER A 503 14.04 50.39 -15.33
C SER A 503 14.94 49.28 -15.89
N LYS A 504 14.67 48.01 -15.56
CA LYS A 504 15.49 46.83 -15.88
C LYS A 504 14.71 45.83 -16.74
N PRO A 505 14.55 46.08 -18.05
CA PRO A 505 13.62 45.32 -18.88
C PRO A 505 13.95 43.83 -19.00
N THR A 506 15.23 43.46 -19.09
CA THR A 506 15.63 42.05 -19.17
C THR A 506 15.43 41.37 -17.81
N LEU A 507 15.86 41.99 -16.72
CA LEU A 507 15.64 41.43 -15.38
C LEU A 507 14.14 41.30 -15.09
N LYS A 508 13.32 42.30 -15.39
CA LYS A 508 11.87 42.27 -15.20
C LYS A 508 11.20 41.11 -15.96
N GLY A 509 11.68 40.82 -17.17
CA GLY A 509 11.19 39.72 -18.00
C GLY A 509 11.42 38.34 -17.39
N HIS A 510 12.50 38.18 -16.61
CA HIS A 510 12.93 36.88 -16.06
C HIS A 510 12.83 36.78 -14.52
N ALA A 511 12.55 37.89 -13.82
CA ALA A 511 12.44 37.94 -12.37
C ALA A 511 11.21 37.16 -11.87
N GLN A 512 11.48 36.23 -10.97
CA GLN A 512 10.49 35.35 -10.34
C GLN A 512 10.04 35.92 -9.00
N ALA A 513 8.72 35.86 -8.75
CA ALA A 513 8.19 36.17 -7.44
C ALA A 513 8.69 35.13 -6.42
N THR A 514 9.16 35.61 -5.28
CA THR A 514 9.81 34.81 -4.24
C THR A 514 9.14 35.11 -2.93
N THR A 515 8.63 34.06 -2.28
CA THR A 515 8.07 34.15 -0.93
C THR A 515 9.20 33.98 0.09
N PHE A 516 9.30 34.90 1.03
CA PHE A 516 10.24 34.85 2.14
C PHE A 516 9.65 35.52 3.38
N TYR A 517 10.36 35.37 4.50
CA TYR A 517 9.94 35.89 5.79
C TYR A 517 10.92 36.94 6.30
N THR A 518 10.39 37.92 7.02
CA THR A 518 11.16 38.88 7.82
C THR A 518 10.60 38.89 9.22
N ARG A 519 11.44 39.08 10.24
CA ARG A 519 10.94 39.26 11.60
C ARG A 519 10.10 40.52 11.70
N LYS A 520 9.09 40.49 12.58
CA LYS A 520 8.22 41.63 12.82
C LYS A 520 8.97 42.79 13.48
N GLU A 521 9.87 42.47 14.41
CA GLU A 521 10.75 43.40 15.13
C GLU A 521 12.05 42.67 15.52
N PHE A 522 13.07 43.42 15.97
CA PHE A 522 14.41 42.87 16.28
C PHE A 522 14.41 41.80 17.38
N ASN A 523 13.51 41.87 18.35
CA ASN A 523 13.39 40.92 19.46
C ASN A 523 12.12 40.05 19.37
N SER A 524 11.42 40.08 18.23
CA SER A 524 10.16 39.38 18.06
C SER A 524 10.38 37.93 17.58
N PRO A 525 9.60 36.97 18.11
CA PRO A 525 9.53 35.62 17.54
C PRO A 525 8.60 35.54 16.31
N ASP A 526 7.84 36.60 16.02
CA ASP A 526 6.85 36.62 14.94
C ASP A 526 7.48 37.02 13.60
N TYR A 527 6.90 36.49 12.51
CA TYR A 527 7.33 36.74 11.14
C TYR A 527 6.23 37.36 10.30
N ILE A 528 6.66 38.15 9.32
CA ILE A 528 5.84 38.71 8.26
C ILE A 528 6.24 37.99 6.96
N GLU A 529 5.24 37.49 6.24
CA GLU A 529 5.42 36.91 4.91
C GLU A 529 5.37 38.00 3.83
N SER A 530 6.31 37.96 2.89
CA SER A 530 6.32 38.82 1.71
C SER A 530 6.54 37.99 0.46
N THR A 531 5.98 38.43 -0.67
CA THR A 531 6.18 37.80 -1.98
C THR A 531 6.57 38.86 -3.00
N ASP A 532 7.86 38.94 -3.30
CA ASP A 532 8.44 40.01 -4.10
C ASP A 532 9.29 39.45 -5.25
N LYS A 533 9.46 40.23 -6.31
CA LYS A 533 10.41 39.90 -7.38
C LYS A 533 11.83 40.38 -7.07
N VAL A 534 11.94 41.46 -6.31
CA VAL A 534 13.21 42.06 -5.90
C VAL A 534 13.17 42.32 -4.40
N PHE A 535 14.23 41.94 -3.70
CA PHE A 535 14.35 42.07 -2.26
C PHE A 535 15.80 42.41 -1.86
N LEU A 536 16.05 42.60 -0.56
CA LEU A 536 17.41 42.70 0.00
C LEU A 536 17.72 41.41 0.75
N LEU A 537 18.99 41.03 0.88
CA LEU A 537 19.39 39.89 1.72
C LEU A 537 19.03 40.13 3.19
N SER A 538 18.79 39.05 3.94
CA SER A 538 18.71 39.14 5.40
C SER A 538 20.10 39.20 6.04
N GLU A 539 20.15 39.56 7.32
CA GLU A 539 21.35 39.40 8.14
C GLU A 539 21.82 37.94 8.18
N ALA A 540 20.90 37.00 8.21
CA ALA A 540 21.21 35.57 8.21
C ALA A 540 21.85 35.11 6.88
N ASP A 541 21.37 35.63 5.74
CA ASP A 541 21.96 35.34 4.43
C ASP A 541 23.42 35.81 4.31
N ALA A 542 23.78 36.89 5.00
CA ALA A 542 25.09 37.51 4.94
C ALA A 542 26.05 37.00 6.04
N PHE A 543 25.56 36.82 7.27
CA PHE A 543 26.38 36.53 8.45
C PHE A 543 25.94 35.29 9.23
N GLY A 544 24.77 34.72 8.93
CA GLY A 544 24.21 33.61 9.72
C GLY A 544 23.64 34.06 11.06
N GLU A 545 23.31 35.35 11.17
CA GLU A 545 22.90 36.02 12.39
C GLU A 545 21.53 36.69 12.25
N HIS A 546 20.89 36.94 13.38
CA HIS A 546 19.77 37.85 13.53
C HIS A 546 20.01 38.69 14.78
N ASP A 547 20.02 40.02 14.61
CA ASP A 547 20.35 40.97 15.66
C ASP A 547 21.74 40.73 16.29
N HIS A 548 22.75 40.49 15.45
CA HIS A 548 24.13 40.16 15.86
C HIS A 548 24.27 38.88 16.70
N ASP A 549 23.20 38.08 16.82
CA ASP A 549 23.23 36.77 17.47
C ASP A 549 23.11 35.66 16.41
N PRO A 550 23.88 34.56 16.52
CA PRO A 550 23.77 33.44 15.58
C PRO A 550 22.35 32.87 15.51
N THR A 551 21.81 32.71 14.31
CA THR A 551 20.49 32.12 14.07
C THR A 551 20.58 30.81 13.30
N GLN A 552 19.72 29.87 13.66
CA GLN A 552 19.49 28.62 12.91
C GLN A 552 18.03 28.48 12.49
N GLU A 553 17.23 29.55 12.62
CA GLU A 553 15.82 29.53 12.25
C GLU A 553 15.69 29.64 10.72
N PRO A 554 15.16 28.61 10.03
CA PRO A 554 15.07 28.60 8.57
C PRO A 554 14.37 29.82 7.96
N LYS A 555 13.40 30.42 8.67
CA LYS A 555 12.67 31.61 8.20
C LYS A 555 13.51 32.89 8.16
N ASP A 556 14.65 32.94 8.85
CA ASP A 556 15.57 34.09 8.75
C ASP A 556 16.33 34.09 7.40
N TYR A 557 16.39 32.95 6.69
CA TYR A 557 17.19 32.77 5.47
C TYR A 557 16.34 32.81 4.20
N THR A 558 16.85 33.41 3.12
CA THR A 558 16.18 33.47 1.81
C THR A 558 15.92 32.07 1.23
N LEU A 559 16.84 31.13 1.44
CA LEU A 559 16.71 29.76 0.94
C LEU A 559 15.87 28.84 1.85
N GLY A 560 15.24 29.40 2.90
CA GLY A 560 14.44 28.62 3.85
C GLY A 560 15.24 27.54 4.59
N LYS A 561 16.57 27.72 4.71
CA LYS A 561 17.47 26.82 5.44
C LYS A 561 18.70 27.58 5.93
N PRO A 562 19.28 27.23 7.09
CA PRO A 562 20.49 27.87 7.58
C PRO A 562 21.68 27.73 6.64
N GLY A 563 22.38 28.84 6.41
CA GLY A 563 23.60 28.89 5.62
C GLY A 563 23.85 30.28 5.02
N ILE A 564 25.09 30.75 5.14
CA ILE A 564 25.52 32.01 4.52
C ILE A 564 25.58 31.83 3.02
N ILE A 565 24.85 32.67 2.27
CA ILE A 565 24.82 32.65 0.80
C ILE A 565 25.60 33.80 0.18
N LEU A 566 25.99 34.82 0.96
CA LEU A 566 26.88 35.89 0.53
C LEU A 566 28.31 35.62 1.06
N PRO A 567 29.24 35.17 0.20
CA PRO A 567 30.63 34.95 0.56
C PRO A 567 31.29 36.20 1.12
N GLU A 568 32.21 36.02 2.06
CA GLU A 568 32.90 37.11 2.78
C GLU A 568 33.56 38.13 1.84
N ASP A 569 34.22 37.66 0.77
CA ASP A 569 34.86 38.51 -0.24
C ASP A 569 33.87 39.33 -1.08
N LEU A 570 32.60 38.91 -1.14
CA LEU A 570 31.51 39.61 -1.85
C LEU A 570 30.64 40.47 -0.92
N ARG A 571 30.80 40.37 0.41
CA ARG A 571 30.07 41.19 1.39
C ARG A 571 30.47 42.65 1.37
N THR A 572 31.74 42.94 1.06
CA THR A 572 32.24 44.32 1.13
C THR A 572 31.42 45.24 0.22
N GLY A 573 30.75 46.22 0.82
CA GLY A 573 29.97 47.21 0.09
C GLY A 573 30.88 48.14 -0.72
N LEU A 574 30.74 48.08 -2.04
CA LEU A 574 31.45 48.95 -2.99
C LEU A 574 30.45 49.71 -3.84
N LYS A 575 30.73 50.98 -4.14
CA LYS A 575 30.00 51.75 -5.16
C LYS A 575 30.73 51.72 -6.51
N GLU A 576 29.97 51.88 -7.58
CA GLU A 576 30.52 52.02 -8.93
C GLU A 576 31.53 53.18 -8.99
N GLY A 577 32.67 52.97 -9.66
CA GLY A 577 33.77 53.95 -9.74
C GLY A 577 34.80 53.87 -8.59
N GLY A 578 34.59 52.98 -7.62
CA GLY A 578 35.54 52.70 -6.54
C GLY A 578 35.29 53.54 -5.29
N GLY A 579 35.02 52.87 -4.18
CA GLY A 579 34.86 53.47 -2.86
C GLY A 579 33.95 52.65 -1.96
N PRO A 580 34.05 52.83 -0.63
CA PRO A 580 33.17 52.21 0.35
C PRO A 580 31.70 52.56 0.09
N ALA A 581 30.80 51.62 0.37
CA ALA A 581 29.37 51.81 0.43
C ALA A 581 28.79 51.06 1.63
N TYR A 582 27.79 51.66 2.28
CA TYR A 582 26.93 50.99 3.24
C TYR A 582 25.71 50.48 2.47
N TYR A 583 25.23 49.28 2.75
CA TYR A 583 23.98 48.83 2.16
C TYR A 583 23.07 48.12 3.15
N TRP A 584 21.77 48.30 2.92
CA TRP A 584 20.73 47.74 3.76
C TRP A 584 20.60 46.23 3.58
N LEU A 585 20.31 45.55 4.68
CA LEU A 585 19.70 44.23 4.72
C LEU A 585 18.21 44.39 5.05
N ARG A 586 17.43 43.32 4.94
CA ARG A 586 15.98 43.36 5.26
C ARG A 586 15.64 43.00 6.71
N SER A 587 16.63 42.81 7.57
CA SER A 587 16.43 42.35 8.96
C SER A 587 16.31 43.52 9.94
N PRO A 588 15.26 43.57 10.79
CA PRO A 588 15.24 44.42 11.98
C PRO A 588 16.39 44.09 12.94
N SER A 589 17.06 45.10 13.53
CA SER A 589 18.14 44.85 14.50
C SER A 589 18.27 45.94 15.58
N GLY A 590 18.41 45.54 16.84
CA GLY A 590 18.79 46.31 18.03
C GLY A 590 17.80 47.34 18.57
N ALA A 591 16.89 47.86 17.74
CA ALA A 591 15.81 48.75 18.18
C ALA A 591 14.65 48.76 17.17
N GLU A 592 13.48 49.26 17.60
CA GLU A 592 12.22 49.33 16.83
C GLU A 592 12.31 50.09 15.49
N THR A 593 13.33 50.93 15.31
CA THR A 593 13.52 51.73 14.07
C THR A 593 14.86 51.43 13.41
N TYR A 594 15.55 50.37 13.82
CA TYR A 594 16.88 50.04 13.32
C TYR A 594 16.85 48.80 12.43
N VAL A 595 17.62 48.87 11.36
CA VAL A 595 17.72 47.84 10.31
C VAL A 595 19.18 47.41 10.20
N ALA A 596 19.40 46.11 10.02
CA ALA A 596 20.71 45.54 9.76
C ALA A 596 21.28 46.04 8.42
N SER A 597 22.59 46.17 8.37
CA SER A 597 23.33 46.76 7.26
C SER A 597 24.75 46.19 7.21
N VAL A 598 25.38 46.36 6.05
CA VAL A 598 26.77 45.94 5.84
C VAL A 598 27.66 47.16 5.65
N LEU A 599 28.73 47.24 6.43
CA LEU A 599 29.76 48.28 6.31
C LEU A 599 30.90 47.87 5.40
N TRP A 600 31.61 48.88 4.91
CA TRP A 600 32.89 48.67 4.25
C TRP A 600 33.97 48.26 5.26
N GLY A 601 34.58 47.08 5.01
CA GLY A 601 35.81 46.64 5.68
C GLY A 601 35.64 45.84 6.98
N ASN A 602 34.41 45.44 7.35
CA ASN A 602 34.13 44.71 8.58
C ASN A 602 33.64 43.28 8.33
N GLU A 603 33.93 42.39 9.28
CA GLU A 603 33.50 40.97 9.28
C GLU A 603 32.10 40.77 9.89
N GLU A 604 31.46 41.83 10.41
CA GLU A 604 30.21 41.80 11.19
C GLU A 604 29.12 42.70 10.59
N SER A 605 27.84 42.38 10.88
CA SER A 605 26.69 43.23 10.61
C SER A 605 26.64 44.44 11.55
N TYR A 606 25.91 45.48 11.16
CA TYR A 606 25.64 46.65 12.00
C TYR A 606 24.21 47.12 11.82
N ASN A 607 23.69 47.88 12.78
CA ASN A 607 22.35 48.42 12.73
C ASN A 607 22.30 49.96 12.71
N TYR A 608 21.43 50.51 11.86
CA TYR A 608 21.20 51.95 11.75
C TYR A 608 19.72 52.27 11.65
N ARG A 609 19.36 53.52 11.96
CA ARG A 609 17.98 53.99 11.85
C ARG A 609 17.50 53.86 10.40
N CYS A 610 16.30 53.31 10.21
CA CYS A 610 15.67 53.10 8.90
C CYS A 610 15.57 54.38 8.06
N THR A 611 15.46 55.54 8.71
CA THR A 611 15.35 56.86 8.07
C THR A 611 16.68 57.39 7.52
N GLU A 612 17.82 56.73 7.79
CA GLU A 612 19.12 57.22 7.31
C GLU A 612 19.27 56.99 5.80
N ALA A 613 19.37 58.08 5.03
CA ALA A 613 19.57 58.00 3.58
C ALA A 613 21.01 58.31 3.16
N THR A 614 21.78 58.98 4.01
CA THR A 614 23.14 59.45 3.64
C THR A 614 24.11 58.30 3.77
N ASP A 615 24.87 58.01 2.71
CA ASP A 615 25.84 56.91 2.60
C ASP A 615 25.26 55.47 2.60
N PHE A 616 23.95 55.29 2.85
CA PHE A 616 23.24 54.01 2.79
C PHE A 616 22.61 53.76 1.43
N ARG A 617 22.86 52.57 0.87
CA ARG A 617 22.50 52.19 -0.49
C ARG A 617 21.67 50.93 -0.56
N ILE A 618 21.00 50.76 -1.69
CA ILE A 618 20.30 49.51 -2.03
C ILE A 618 21.27 48.53 -2.71
N ARG A 619 21.14 47.24 -2.39
CA ARG A 619 21.83 46.15 -3.09
C ARG A 619 20.83 45.04 -3.44
N PRO A 620 20.04 45.23 -4.51
CA PRO A 620 18.89 44.39 -4.82
C PRO A 620 19.27 42.96 -5.17
N VAL A 621 18.44 42.02 -4.74
CA VAL A 621 18.57 40.59 -4.99
C VAL A 621 17.29 40.08 -5.62
N LEU A 622 17.42 39.16 -6.57
CA LEU A 622 16.30 38.57 -7.27
C LEU A 622 16.64 37.17 -7.79
N TRP A 623 15.61 36.33 -7.90
CA TRP A 623 15.67 35.07 -8.63
C TRP A 623 15.34 35.29 -10.10
N LEU A 624 16.23 34.86 -10.99
CA LEU A 624 16.01 34.86 -12.44
C LEU A 624 15.67 33.44 -12.91
N ASP A 625 14.57 33.28 -13.63
CA ASP A 625 14.28 32.05 -14.39
C ASP A 625 15.18 31.97 -15.61
N LEU A 626 15.93 30.88 -15.74
CA LEU A 626 16.93 30.65 -16.79
C LEU A 626 16.31 30.13 -18.09
N VAL A 627 15.12 29.51 -18.07
CA VAL A 627 14.53 28.87 -19.26
C VAL A 627 13.55 29.76 -20.04
N GLY A 628 13.29 30.98 -19.55
CA GLY A 628 12.56 32.02 -20.25
C GLY A 628 11.04 31.87 -20.26
#